data_AF-A0AA88Q7V0-F1
#
_entry.id   AF-A0AA88Q7V0-F1
#
_cell.length_a   1.000
_cell.length_b   1.000
_cell.length_c   1.000
_cell.angle_alpha   90.00
_cell.angle_beta   90.00
_cell.angle_gamma   90.00
#
_symmetry.space_group_name_H-M   'P 1'
#
loop_
_entity.id
_entity.type
_entity.pdbx_description
1 polymer ?
#
loop_
_entity_poly.entity_id
_entity_poly.type
_entity_poly.pdbx_seq_one_letter_code
_entity_poly.pdbx_strand_id
1 'polypeptide(L)'
;MDRGFSCPCTPGLNAILISFIFLGPALLALTVMLFMKRPCRRKPQNVTELFLFSLIPSSLWMFLLLFEGEYVACGMAHWEGDYILDEERQIKWCKPTEISDAGVNRTDLLELTEKITFYSR
;
A
#
# COMPACT_ATOMS: atom_id res chain seq x y z
N MET A 1 20.23 -9.34 4.73
CA MET A 1 19.22 -8.90 5.71
C MET A 1 18.07 -8.36 4.90
N ASP A 2 17.17 -9.23 4.48
CA ASP A 2 15.93 -8.83 3.82
C ASP A 2 15.09 -8.10 4.87
N ARG A 3 15.25 -6.77 4.92
CA ARG A 3 14.40 -5.92 5.75
C ARG A 3 13.04 -5.87 5.06
N GLY A 4 12.24 -6.90 5.29
CA GLY A 4 10.83 -6.92 4.89
C GLY A 4 10.12 -5.68 5.42
N PHE A 5 9.07 -5.26 4.72
CA PHE A 5 8.25 -4.13 5.13
C PHE A 5 7.84 -4.24 6.60
N SER A 6 7.93 -3.13 7.34
CA SER A 6 7.54 -3.02 8.75
C SER A 6 6.63 -1.81 8.90
N CYS A 7 5.41 -2.02 9.36
CA CYS A 7 4.43 -0.97 9.51
C CYS A 7 4.67 -0.18 10.81
N PRO A 8 4.71 1.17 10.77
CA PRO A 8 4.61 1.97 11.98
C PRO A 8 3.15 1.98 12.43
N CYS A 9 2.79 1.15 13.39
CA CYS A 9 1.42 1.01 13.90
C CYS A 9 1.02 2.18 14.81
N THR A 10 1.10 3.39 14.27
CA THR A 10 0.71 4.63 14.93
C THR A 10 -0.33 5.30 14.03
N PRO A 11 -1.52 5.61 14.57
CA PRO A 11 -2.64 6.11 13.77
C PRO A 11 -2.26 7.40 13.04
N GLY A 12 -2.57 7.45 11.75
CA GLY A 12 -2.25 8.58 10.88
C GLY A 12 -0.88 8.44 10.21
N LEU A 13 0.18 8.11 10.95
CA LEU A 13 1.51 7.94 10.35
C LEU A 13 1.56 6.76 9.38
N ASN A 14 0.93 5.64 9.72
CA ASN A 14 0.79 4.51 8.79
C ASN A 14 0.04 4.88 7.52
N ALA A 15 -1.11 5.55 7.63
CA ALA A 15 -1.91 5.97 6.49
C ALA A 15 -1.11 6.93 5.58
N ILE A 16 -0.38 7.87 6.17
CA ILE A 16 0.50 8.78 5.43
C ILE A 16 1.61 8.00 4.73
N LEU A 17 2.30 7.11 5.45
CA LEU A 17 3.41 6.31 4.91
C LEU A 17 2.94 5.41 3.76
N ILE A 18 1.84 4.69 3.95
CA ILE A 18 1.23 3.85 2.92
C ILE A 18 0.79 4.69 1.72
N SER A 19 0.15 5.84 1.94
CA SER A 19 -0.22 6.75 0.85
C SER A 19 0.99 7.17 0.01
N PHE A 20 2.11 7.50 0.64
CA PHE A 20 3.35 7.83 -0.08
C PHE A 20 3.96 6.63 -0.82
N ILE A 21 3.92 5.43 -0.24
CA ILE A 21 4.41 4.20 -0.88
C ILE A 21 3.57 3.84 -2.12
N PHE A 22 2.26 4.08 -2.07
CA PHE A 22 1.37 3.90 -3.21
C PHE A 22 1.59 4.98 -4.25
N LEU A 23 1.43 6.25 -3.87
CA LEU A 23 1.37 7.36 -4.81
C LEU A 23 2.74 7.79 -5.35
N GLY A 24 3.79 7.74 -4.52
CA GLY A 24 5.13 8.21 -4.87
C GLY A 24 5.71 7.51 -6.10
N PRO A 25 5.90 6.18 -6.08
CA PRO A 25 6.41 5.43 -7.22
C PRO A 25 5.46 5.43 -8.42
N ALA A 26 4.14 5.47 -8.19
CA ALA A 26 3.15 5.62 -9.25
C ALA A 26 3.35 6.94 -10.03
N LEU A 27 3.46 8.08 -9.33
CA LEU A 27 3.72 9.38 -9.94
C LEU A 27 5.12 9.45 -10.58
N LEU A 28 6.12 8.85 -9.94
CA LEU A 28 7.47 8.74 -10.51
C LEU A 28 7.44 7.99 -11.85
N ALA A 29 6.82 6.81 -11.89
CA ALA A 29 6.68 6.03 -13.12
C ALA A 29 5.92 6.80 -14.20
N LEU A 30 4.84 7.49 -13.83
CA LEU A 30 4.07 8.33 -14.74
C LEU A 30 4.94 9.45 -15.35
N THR A 31 5.68 10.19 -14.52
CA THR A 31 6.53 11.29 -14.97
C THR A 31 7.68 10.82 -15.87
N VAL A 32 8.33 9.70 -15.52
CA VAL A 32 9.39 9.09 -16.34
C VAL A 32 8.84 8.66 -17.70
N MET A 33 7.68 8.01 -17.73
CA MET A 33 7.04 7.59 -18.99
C MET A 33 6.64 8.78 -19.86
N LEU A 34 6.14 9.86 -19.26
CA LEU A 34 5.82 11.09 -19.98
C LEU A 34 7.09 11.75 -20.53
N PHE A 35 8.21 11.74 -19.78
CA PHE A 35 9.48 12.29 -20.23
C PHE A 35 10.09 11.49 -21.38
N MET A 36 10.13 10.16 -21.27
CA MET A 36 10.69 9.26 -22.28
C MET A 36 9.91 9.31 -23.60
N LYS A 37 8.59 9.54 -23.53
CA LYS A 37 7.75 9.68 -24.71
C LYS A 37 7.74 11.09 -25.31
N ARG A 38 8.43 12.09 -24.72
CA ARG A 38 8.61 13.38 -25.39
C ARG A 38 9.43 13.14 -26.67
N PRO A 39 8.82 13.27 -27.86
CA PRO A 39 9.47 12.82 -29.07
C PRO A 39 10.61 13.79 -29.45
N CYS A 40 11.82 13.26 -29.64
CA CYS A 40 12.91 14.00 -30.27
C CYS A 40 12.64 14.33 -31.76
N ARG A 41 11.49 13.97 -32.35
CA ARG A 41 11.12 14.38 -33.72
C ARG A 41 9.63 14.19 -34.07
N ARG A 42 8.92 15.33 -34.23
CA ARG A 42 7.82 15.63 -35.18
C ARG A 42 6.89 14.48 -35.66
N LYS A 43 6.02 13.96 -34.79
CA LYS A 43 4.62 13.62 -35.16
C LYS A 43 3.69 14.02 -34.01
N PRO A 44 2.54 14.65 -34.27
CA PRO A 44 1.55 14.88 -33.23
C PRO A 44 1.02 13.51 -32.77
N GLN A 45 1.43 13.08 -31.59
CA GLN A 45 0.84 11.91 -30.96
C GLN A 45 -0.50 12.33 -30.32
N ASN A 46 -1.51 11.48 -30.45
CA ASN A 46 -2.77 11.68 -29.74
C ASN A 46 -2.51 11.69 -28.24
N VAL A 47 -2.82 12.80 -27.58
CA VAL A 47 -2.62 13.00 -26.14
C VAL A 47 -3.26 11.87 -25.33
N THR A 48 -4.43 11.39 -25.75
CA THR A 48 -5.13 10.26 -25.14
C THR A 48 -4.30 8.97 -25.14
N GLU A 49 -3.66 8.63 -26.26
CA GLU A 49 -2.85 7.42 -26.39
C GLU A 49 -1.57 7.50 -25.56
N LEU A 50 -0.98 8.70 -25.50
CA LEU A 50 0.17 8.99 -24.65
C LEU A 50 -0.12 8.67 -23.17
N PHE A 51 -1.25 9.18 -22.67
CA PHE A 51 -1.70 8.98 -21.29
C PHE A 51 -2.06 7.52 -21.00
N LEU A 52 -2.77 6.83 -21.90
CA LEU A 52 -3.16 5.44 -21.69
C LEU A 52 -1.94 4.55 -21.43
N PHE A 53 -0.94 4.61 -22.32
CA PHE A 53 0.27 3.81 -22.16
C PHE A 53 1.16 4.26 -21.00
N SER A 54 1.12 5.53 -20.57
CA SER A 54 1.90 5.99 -19.41
C SER A 54 1.24 5.63 -18.08
N LEU A 55 -0.09 5.46 -18.06
CA LEU A 55 -0.82 5.03 -16.88
C LEU A 55 -0.63 3.54 -16.60
N ILE A 56 -0.39 2.70 -17.61
CA ILE A 56 -0.18 1.24 -17.42
C ILE A 56 0.82 0.93 -16.29
N PRO A 57 2.09 1.39 -16.32
CA PRO A 57 3.04 1.08 -15.26
C PRO A 57 2.66 1.68 -13.89
N SER A 58 2.07 2.88 -13.88
CA SER A 58 1.57 3.50 -12.65
C SER A 58 0.43 2.70 -12.02
N SER A 59 -0.51 2.22 -12.83
CA SER A 59 -1.63 1.41 -12.37
C SER A 59 -1.16 0.03 -11.92
N LEU A 60 -0.27 -0.61 -12.66
CA LEU A 60 0.32 -1.89 -12.27
C LEU A 60 1.00 -1.82 -10.91
N TRP A 61 1.77 -0.76 -10.64
CA TRP A 61 2.36 -0.54 -9.31
C TRP A 61 1.30 -0.53 -8.20
N MET A 62 0.25 0.24 -8.38
CA MET A 62 -0.84 0.34 -7.41
C MET A 62 -1.51 -1.01 -7.20
N PHE A 63 -1.81 -1.75 -8.26
CA PHE A 63 -2.42 -3.08 -8.17
C PHE A 63 -1.52 -4.09 -7.45
N LEU A 64 -0.21 -4.10 -7.72
CA LEU A 64 0.73 -4.97 -7.04
C LEU A 64 0.74 -4.71 -5.52
N LEU A 65 0.76 -3.45 -5.10
CA LEU A 65 0.68 -3.11 -3.68
C LEU A 65 -0.69 -3.41 -3.05
N LEU A 66 -1.79 -3.34 -3.80
CA LEU A 66 -3.11 -3.75 -3.31
C LEU A 66 -3.18 -5.27 -3.08
N PHE A 67 -2.53 -6.05 -3.94
CA PHE A 67 -2.41 -7.50 -3.76
C PHE A 67 -1.43 -7.86 -2.64
N GLU A 68 -0.49 -6.99 -2.32
CA GLU A 68 0.30 -7.14 -1.10
C GLU A 68 -0.51 -6.69 0.13
N GLY A 69 -1.26 -7.63 0.69
CA GLY A 69 -2.16 -7.41 1.82
C GLY A 69 -1.49 -6.77 3.05
N GLU A 70 -0.17 -6.91 3.23
CA GLU A 70 0.58 -6.27 4.32
C GLU A 70 0.49 -4.73 4.26
N TYR A 71 0.52 -4.12 3.07
CA TYR A 71 0.41 -2.67 2.92
C TYR A 71 -1.01 -2.18 3.17
N VAL A 72 -2.01 -2.93 2.69
CA VAL A 72 -3.44 -2.61 2.88
C VAL A 72 -3.81 -2.73 4.37
N ALA A 73 -3.39 -3.81 5.03
CA ALA A 73 -3.59 -4.01 6.46
C ALA A 73 -2.96 -2.88 7.28
N CYS A 74 -1.72 -2.50 6.96
CA CYS A 74 -1.05 -1.38 7.61
C CYS A 74 -1.78 -0.04 7.42
N GLY A 75 -2.26 0.24 6.20
CA GLY A 75 -2.98 1.49 5.90
C GLY A 75 -4.35 1.59 6.57
N MET A 76 -5.00 0.46 6.84
CA MET A 76 -6.30 0.38 7.51
C MET A 76 -6.22 0.34 9.04
N ALA A 77 -5.03 0.09 9.60
CA ALA A 77 -4.81 -0.01 11.05
C ALA A 77 -4.91 1.36 11.74
N HIS A 78 -6.11 1.84 12.01
CA HIS A 78 -6.34 3.15 12.63
C HIS A 78 -6.09 3.19 14.15
N TRP A 79 -5.38 2.20 14.70
CA TRP A 79 -5.08 2.06 16.13
C TRP A 79 -3.57 2.06 16.37
N GLU A 80 -3.19 2.41 17.60
CA GLU A 80 -1.81 2.30 18.05
C GLU A 80 -1.49 0.88 18.49
N GLY A 81 -0.30 0.40 18.15
CA GLY A 81 0.10 -0.95 18.46
C GLY A 81 1.53 -1.29 18.10
N ASP A 82 1.86 -2.56 18.25
CA ASP A 82 3.15 -3.14 17.91
C ASP A 82 3.02 -4.00 16.66
N TYR A 83 3.90 -3.78 15.68
CA TYR A 83 3.94 -4.59 14.47
C TYR A 83 4.63 -5.93 14.76
N ILE A 84 3.87 -7.02 14.77
CA ILE A 84 4.37 -8.35 15.12
C ILE A 84 3.92 -9.40 14.09
N LEU A 85 4.71 -10.46 13.97
CA LEU A 85 4.33 -11.68 13.25
C LEU A 85 3.56 -12.58 14.22
N ASP A 86 2.32 -12.93 13.85
CA ASP A 86 1.56 -13.97 14.54
C ASP A 86 2.05 -15.34 14.07
N GLU A 87 2.74 -16.08 14.93
CA GLU A 87 3.34 -17.38 14.59
C GLU A 87 2.29 -18.46 14.27
N GLU A 88 1.10 -18.38 14.87
CA GLU A 88 0.05 -19.38 14.67
C GLU A 88 -0.55 -19.28 13.26
N ARG A 89 -0.75 -18.04 12.79
CA ARG A 89 -1.40 -17.75 11.50
C ARG A 89 -0.44 -17.38 10.40
N GLN A 90 0.84 -17.15 10.73
CA GLN A 90 1.89 -16.67 9.82
C GLN A 90 1.49 -15.34 9.14
N ILE A 91 0.82 -14.44 9.88
CA ILE A 91 0.35 -13.14 9.40
C ILE A 91 1.04 -12.03 10.20
N LYS A 92 1.54 -11.01 9.50
CA LYS A 92 2.07 -9.79 10.15
C LYS A 92 0.95 -8.77 10.32
N TRP A 93 0.82 -8.20 11.51
CA TRP A 93 -0.24 -7.24 11.79
C TRP A 93 0.14 -6.28 12.91
N CYS A 94 -0.64 -5.20 13.04
CA CYS A 94 -0.54 -4.23 14.13
C CYS A 94 -1.34 -4.72 15.34
N LYS A 95 -0.66 -5.30 16.33
CA LYS A 95 -1.31 -5.73 17.58
C LYS A 95 -1.49 -4.53 18.51
N PRO A 96 -2.70 -4.20 18.96
CA PRO A 96 -2.92 -3.08 19.86
C PRO A 96 -2.25 -3.29 21.23
N THR A 97 -1.62 -2.25 21.77
CA THR A 97 -0.85 -2.29 23.03
C THR A 97 -1.74 -1.97 24.24
N GLU A 98 -2.70 -1.06 24.09
CA GLU A 98 -3.67 -0.75 25.14
C GLU A 98 -4.95 -1.58 24.97
N ILE A 99 -5.46 -2.08 26.10
CA ILE A 99 -6.73 -2.79 26.17
C ILE A 99 -7.83 -1.79 25.85
N SER A 100 -8.23 -1.73 24.59
CA SER A 100 -9.55 -1.26 24.14
C SER A 100 -10.02 0.09 24.70
N ASP A 101 -9.18 1.14 24.70
CA ASP A 101 -9.68 2.50 25.00
C ASP A 101 -10.71 3.00 23.96
N ALA A 102 -10.91 2.25 22.86
CA ALA A 102 -11.95 2.46 21.85
C ALA A 102 -13.10 1.44 21.87
N GLY A 103 -13.23 0.56 22.88
CA GLY A 103 -14.32 -0.43 22.93
C GLY A 103 -14.31 -1.48 21.80
N VAL A 104 -13.21 -1.62 21.07
CA VAL A 104 -13.05 -2.58 19.98
C VAL A 104 -12.39 -3.86 20.50
N ASN A 105 -13.00 -5.02 20.25
CA ASN A 105 -12.42 -6.31 20.63
C ASN A 105 -11.22 -6.63 19.74
N ARG A 106 -10.10 -7.03 20.36
CA ARG A 106 -8.87 -7.44 19.67
C ARG A 106 -9.10 -8.55 18.63
N THR A 107 -10.03 -9.45 18.90
CA THR A 107 -10.44 -10.53 17.98
C THR A 107 -10.98 -9.99 16.67
N ASP A 108 -11.79 -8.93 16.73
CA ASP A 108 -12.45 -8.35 15.58
C ASP A 108 -11.43 -7.65 14.66
N LEU A 109 -10.41 -7.01 15.26
CA LEU A 109 -9.30 -6.41 14.52
C LEU A 109 -8.42 -7.45 13.84
N LEU A 110 -8.17 -8.57 14.53
CA LEU A 110 -7.41 -9.68 13.95
C LEU A 110 -8.19 -10.32 12.79
N GLU A 111 -9.50 -10.56 12.96
CA GLU A 111 -10.37 -11.10 11.91
C GLU A 111 -10.45 -10.15 10.70
N LEU A 112 -10.55 -8.83 10.96
CA LEU A 112 -10.51 -7.82 9.90
C LEU A 112 -9.19 -7.87 9.13
N THR A 113 -8.07 -7.97 9.85
CA THR A 113 -6.74 -8.04 9.23
C THR A 113 -6.58 -9.32 8.41
N GLU A 114 -7.01 -10.47 8.95
CA GLU A 114 -7.02 -11.75 8.24
C GLU A 114 -7.84 -11.68 6.96
N LYS A 115 -9.04 -11.09 7.03
CA LYS A 115 -9.91 -10.90 5.88
C LYS A 115 -9.25 -10.04 4.81
N ILE A 116 -8.66 -8.90 5.18
CA ILE A 116 -7.95 -8.01 4.24
C ILE A 116 -6.79 -8.77 3.58
N THR A 117 -5.96 -9.43 4.38
CA THR A 117 -4.78 -10.16 3.89
C THR A 117 -5.18 -11.32 2.97
N PHE A 118 -6.28 -12.01 3.27
CA PHE A 118 -6.82 -13.08 2.45
C PHE A 118 -7.39 -12.60 1.12
N TYR A 119 -8.12 -11.47 1.08
CA TYR A 119 -8.65 -10.92 -0.17
C TYR A 119 -7.58 -10.30 -1.09
N SER A 120 -6.46 -9.90 -0.51
CA SER A 120 -5.33 -9.36 -1.26
C SER A 120 -4.45 -10.46 -1.88
N ARG A 121 -4.40 -11.67 -1.29
CA ARG A 121 -3.60 -12.81 -1.79
C ARG A 121 -4.28 -13.55 -2.94
#